data_AF-A0A9D8WE97-F1
#
_entry.id   AF-A0A9D8WE97-F1
#
_cell.length_a   1.000
_cell.length_b   1.000
_cell.length_c   1.000
_cell.angle_alpha   90.00
_cell.angle_beta   90.00
_cell.angle_gamma   90.00
#
_symmetry.space_group_name_H-M   'P 1'
#
loop_
_entity.id
_entity.type
_entity.pdbx_description
1 polymer ?
#
loop_
_entity_poly.entity_id
_entity_poly.type
_entity_poly.pdbx_seq_one_letter_code
_entity_poly.pdbx_strand_id
1 'polypeptide(L)'
;MNKLVAKPDEPKNRKKQLLAESGIGIHAYNNYWQKPAATEEAAFRAISKSESNHGFDYLAFAWATLIDGVANRTRSAREILSALGNTKRDLTREPKKRCTVAQHIRADEFIEIFATMGVTDLFWSHATTSVTEMNGIRVHPFPLFPAQAPDFVGSSAPEKRYLANFVGAYNPKIYLSNVRKVIFEDARTEPDLRIVKRGQWHFDRAVYHEQVQGRTPSHAELSKEDTEKQEYLQAIRSSWFTLCPTGSGPNSIRLFECLALGSIPIILTKDLRLPGDQSLWQRAAIIEEDSEQGYRQALDCAKQITVDDRIAMLKAGKDLYSVVGPAGYKNIIVEQMSLYER
;
A
#
# COMPACT_ATOMS: atom_id res chain seq x y z
N MET A 1 -44.16 -24.91 -35.44
CA MET A 1 -44.33 -24.73 -33.98
C MET A 1 -43.05 -25.17 -33.28
N ASN A 2 -42.07 -24.27 -33.13
CA ASN A 2 -40.94 -24.46 -32.23
C ASN A 2 -40.99 -23.30 -31.23
N LYS A 3 -41.36 -23.60 -29.98
CA LYS A 3 -41.44 -22.61 -28.91
C LYS A 3 -40.04 -22.28 -28.42
N LEU A 4 -39.66 -21.01 -28.60
CA LEU A 4 -38.61 -20.33 -27.86
C LEU A 4 -38.90 -20.46 -26.36
N VAL A 5 -38.05 -21.19 -25.64
CA VAL A 5 -38.01 -21.15 -24.17
C VAL A 5 -37.00 -20.07 -23.79
N ALA A 6 -37.52 -18.92 -23.39
CA ALA A 6 -36.73 -17.86 -22.78
C ALA A 6 -36.08 -18.40 -21.50
N LYS A 7 -34.76 -18.23 -21.38
CA LYS A 7 -34.07 -18.43 -20.10
C LYS A 7 -34.54 -17.33 -19.14
N PRO A 8 -34.84 -17.64 -17.87
CA PRO A 8 -35.21 -16.62 -16.90
C PRO A 8 -34.01 -15.71 -16.65
N ASP A 9 -34.25 -14.40 -16.68
CA ASP A 9 -33.31 -13.38 -16.23
C ASP A 9 -32.88 -13.67 -14.79
N GLU A 10 -31.59 -13.97 -14.59
CA GLU A 10 -31.00 -14.01 -13.26
C GLU A 10 -31.01 -12.60 -12.65
N PRO A 11 -31.56 -12.42 -11.43
CA PRO A 11 -31.62 -11.11 -10.80
C PRO A 11 -30.21 -10.62 -10.46
N LYS A 12 -29.80 -9.52 -11.08
CA LYS A 12 -28.63 -8.71 -10.71
C LYS A 12 -28.71 -8.37 -9.22
N ASN A 13 -27.92 -9.07 -8.42
CA ASN A 13 -27.82 -8.92 -6.97
C ASN A 13 -27.16 -7.56 -6.62
N ARG A 14 -27.93 -6.47 -6.63
CA ARG A 14 -27.56 -5.18 -6.03
C ARG A 14 -27.68 -5.28 -4.51
N LYS A 15 -26.72 -5.90 -3.82
CA LYS A 15 -26.52 -5.65 -2.39
C LYS A 15 -25.67 -4.39 -2.22
N LYS A 16 -26.33 -3.22 -2.23
CA LYS A 16 -25.80 -2.00 -1.60
C LYS A 16 -26.17 -2.08 -0.14
N GLN A 17 -25.21 -2.36 0.74
CA GLN A 17 -25.41 -2.23 2.17
C GLN A 17 -24.32 -1.30 2.71
N LEU A 18 -24.72 -0.06 3.02
CA LEU A 18 -24.03 0.75 4.01
C LEU A 18 -24.22 0.00 5.32
N LEU A 19 -23.18 -0.65 5.81
CA LEU A 19 -23.18 -1.22 7.16
C LEU A 19 -22.90 -0.05 8.11
N ALA A 20 -23.95 0.61 8.58
CA ALA A 20 -23.89 1.28 9.87
C ALA A 20 -24.27 0.23 10.91
N GLU A 21 -23.31 -0.61 11.31
CA GLU A 21 -23.55 -1.55 12.40
C GLU A 21 -23.65 -0.73 13.69
N SER A 22 -24.88 -0.63 14.18
CA SER A 22 -25.27 0.12 15.38
C SER A 22 -24.39 -0.32 16.56
N GLY A 23 -23.40 0.51 16.89
CA GLY A 23 -22.42 0.28 17.96
C GLY A 23 -20.99 0.63 17.55
N ILE A 24 -20.67 0.58 16.26
CA ILE A 24 -19.34 0.80 15.73
C ILE A 24 -19.38 2.02 14.81
N GLY A 25 -18.54 3.03 15.05
CA GLY A 25 -18.46 4.28 14.26
C GLY A 25 -17.97 4.09 12.82
N ILE A 26 -18.15 2.93 12.20
CA ILE A 26 -17.69 2.66 10.83
C ILE A 26 -18.78 3.07 9.83
N HIS A 27 -18.38 3.88 8.85
CA HIS A 27 -19.21 4.24 7.70
C HIS A 27 -18.52 3.77 6.43
N ALA A 28 -19.06 2.72 5.81
CA ALA A 28 -18.39 2.02 4.72
C ALA A 28 -19.21 1.96 3.43
N TYR A 29 -18.53 2.15 2.29
CA TYR A 29 -19.01 1.71 0.99
C TYR A 29 -18.08 0.61 0.48
N ASN A 30 -18.41 -0.64 0.85
CA ASN A 30 -17.61 -1.84 0.58
C ASN A 30 -17.72 -2.31 -0.88
N ASN A 31 -17.30 -1.47 -1.82
CA ASN A 31 -17.27 -1.78 -3.24
C ASN A 31 -16.11 -1.00 -3.91
N TYR A 32 -15.65 -1.50 -5.06
CA TYR A 32 -14.63 -0.85 -5.88
C TYR A 32 -13.25 -0.67 -5.23
N TRP A 33 -12.91 -1.48 -4.23
CA TRP A 33 -11.54 -1.52 -3.71
C TRP A 33 -10.56 -1.83 -4.82
N GLN A 34 -9.48 -1.05 -4.88
CA GLN A 34 -8.42 -1.29 -5.85
C GLN A 34 -7.71 -2.60 -5.54
N LYS A 35 -7.42 -3.40 -6.57
CA LYS A 35 -6.65 -4.66 -6.44
C LYS A 35 -5.50 -4.70 -7.45
N PRO A 36 -4.38 -5.35 -7.12
CA PRO A 36 -4.08 -6.04 -5.86
C PRO A 36 -3.60 -5.11 -4.73
N ALA A 37 -3.37 -3.82 -5.02
CA ALA A 37 -3.05 -2.80 -4.01
C ALA A 37 -4.29 -2.49 -3.15
N ALA A 38 -4.46 -3.22 -2.06
CA ALA A 38 -5.69 -3.27 -1.27
C ALA A 38 -5.54 -2.73 0.16
N THR A 39 -4.74 -1.68 0.36
CA THR A 39 -4.45 -1.10 1.69
C THR A 39 -5.70 -0.57 2.37
N GLU A 40 -6.55 0.15 1.63
CA GLU A 40 -7.80 0.71 2.15
C GLU A 40 -8.79 -0.40 2.56
N GLU A 41 -8.89 -1.46 1.74
CA GLU A 41 -9.71 -2.65 2.04
C GLU A 41 -9.17 -3.41 3.26
N ALA A 42 -7.85 -3.61 3.33
CA ALA A 42 -7.20 -4.32 4.44
C ALA A 42 -7.38 -3.57 5.77
N ALA A 43 -7.25 -2.25 5.77
CA ALA A 43 -7.50 -1.42 6.95
C ALA A 43 -8.97 -1.47 7.39
N PHE A 44 -9.90 -1.36 6.44
CA PHE A 44 -11.33 -1.55 6.72
C PHE A 44 -11.60 -2.91 7.36
N ARG A 45 -11.09 -4.01 6.78
CA ARG A 45 -11.24 -5.36 7.34
C ARG A 45 -10.62 -5.50 8.73
N ALA A 46 -9.50 -4.84 9.00
CA ALA A 46 -8.86 -4.87 10.31
C ALA A 46 -9.69 -4.16 11.38
N ILE A 47 -10.25 -2.99 11.05
CA ILE A 47 -11.09 -2.19 11.95
C ILE A 47 -12.46 -2.85 12.18
N SER A 48 -13.10 -3.38 11.13
CA SER A 48 -14.42 -4.03 11.23
C SER A 48 -14.43 -5.33 12.05
N LYS A 49 -13.27 -5.93 12.31
CA LYS A 49 -13.14 -7.08 13.23
C LYS A 49 -13.12 -6.66 14.71
N SER A 50 -13.14 -5.36 15.00
CA SER A 50 -13.16 -4.86 16.37
C SER A 50 -14.56 -4.88 16.93
N GLU A 51 -14.74 -5.50 18.10
CA GLU A 51 -16.01 -5.51 18.83
C GLU A 51 -16.20 -4.25 19.70
N SER A 52 -15.19 -3.38 19.76
CA SER A 52 -15.18 -2.19 20.64
C SER A 52 -15.54 -0.92 19.89
N ASN A 53 -16.35 -0.07 20.52
CA ASN A 53 -16.48 1.32 20.09
C ASN A 53 -15.20 2.08 20.49
N HIS A 54 -14.55 2.71 19.51
CA HIS A 54 -13.27 3.38 19.71
C HIS A 54 -13.38 4.90 19.94
N GLY A 55 -14.60 5.45 20.07
CA GLY A 55 -14.78 6.88 20.31
C GLY A 55 -14.49 7.78 19.10
N PHE A 56 -14.33 7.20 17.91
CA PHE A 56 -14.17 7.91 16.64
C PHE A 56 -14.97 7.24 15.52
N ASP A 57 -15.28 8.01 14.48
CA ASP A 57 -15.87 7.50 13.25
C ASP A 57 -14.77 7.08 12.26
N TYR A 58 -14.87 5.88 11.67
CA TYR A 58 -13.98 5.43 10.60
C TYR A 58 -14.72 5.44 9.25
N LEU A 59 -14.24 6.25 8.29
CA LEU A 59 -14.78 6.24 6.93
C LEU A 59 -14.03 5.23 6.07
N ALA A 60 -14.73 4.22 5.55
CA ALA A 60 -14.17 3.18 4.70
C ALA A 60 -14.68 3.31 3.26
N PHE A 61 -13.91 4.01 2.43
CA PHE A 61 -14.22 4.21 1.01
C PHE A 61 -12.99 3.91 0.17
N ALA A 62 -13.22 3.46 -1.08
CA ALA A 62 -12.15 3.22 -2.05
C ALA A 62 -11.62 4.55 -2.61
N TRP A 63 -10.86 5.30 -1.81
CA TRP A 63 -10.34 6.62 -2.18
C TRP A 63 -9.42 6.55 -3.38
N ALA A 64 -8.57 5.53 -3.49
CA ALA A 64 -7.72 5.37 -4.66
C ALA A 64 -8.54 5.24 -5.96
N THR A 65 -9.58 4.40 -5.95
CA THR A 65 -10.48 4.24 -7.09
C THR A 65 -11.26 5.51 -7.40
N LEU A 66 -11.65 6.28 -6.37
CA LEU A 66 -12.26 7.58 -6.55
C LEU A 66 -11.28 8.54 -7.25
N ILE A 67 -10.07 8.71 -6.71
CA ILE A 67 -9.05 9.64 -7.20
C ILE A 67 -8.69 9.36 -8.68
N ASP A 68 -8.40 8.11 -9.02
CA ASP A 68 -8.13 7.70 -10.41
C ASP A 68 -9.33 7.94 -11.34
N GLY A 69 -10.53 7.77 -10.79
CA GLY A 69 -11.77 7.81 -11.53
C GLY A 69 -12.36 9.22 -11.72
N VAL A 70 -12.03 10.20 -10.88
CA VAL A 70 -12.59 11.57 -10.97
C VAL A 70 -12.18 12.23 -12.29
N ALA A 71 -10.90 12.19 -12.64
CA ALA A 71 -10.39 12.81 -13.87
C ALA A 71 -11.05 12.22 -15.12
N ASN A 72 -11.33 10.91 -15.10
CA ASN A 72 -11.90 10.16 -16.22
C ASN A 72 -13.42 9.97 -16.12
N ARG A 73 -14.09 10.56 -15.11
CA ARG A 73 -15.53 10.45 -14.84
C ARG A 73 -16.07 9.01 -14.85
N THR A 74 -15.29 8.08 -14.31
CA THR A 74 -15.63 6.66 -14.32
C THR A 74 -16.95 6.39 -13.59
N ARG A 75 -17.60 5.27 -13.93
CA ARG A 75 -18.84 4.86 -13.25
C ARG A 75 -18.58 4.60 -11.76
N SER A 76 -17.47 3.96 -11.41
CA SER A 76 -17.08 3.69 -10.01
C SER A 76 -16.94 4.99 -9.22
N ALA A 77 -16.25 6.01 -9.75
CA ALA A 77 -16.11 7.31 -9.08
C ALA A 77 -17.49 7.96 -8.82
N ARG A 78 -18.40 7.94 -9.78
CA ARG A 78 -19.77 8.47 -9.58
C ARG A 78 -20.54 7.72 -8.49
N GLU A 79 -20.43 6.39 -8.45
CA GLU A 79 -21.10 5.59 -7.42
C GLU A 79 -20.49 5.81 -6.02
N ILE A 80 -19.17 5.97 -5.93
CA ILE A 80 -18.47 6.31 -4.68
C ILE A 80 -18.87 7.72 -4.20
N LEU A 81 -18.87 8.74 -5.07
CA LEU A 81 -19.31 10.10 -4.73
C LEU A 81 -20.76 10.14 -4.25
N SER A 82 -21.65 9.37 -4.89
CA SER A 82 -23.03 9.23 -4.43
C SER A 82 -23.11 8.58 -3.05
N ALA A 83 -22.30 7.56 -2.77
CA ALA A 83 -22.24 6.94 -1.45
C ALA A 83 -21.73 7.94 -0.39
N LEU A 84 -20.67 8.70 -0.68
CA LEU A 84 -20.15 9.75 0.20
C LEU A 84 -21.22 10.81 0.50
N GLY A 85 -21.97 11.27 -0.51
CA GLY A 85 -23.06 12.22 -0.32
C GLY A 85 -24.23 11.69 0.52
N ASN A 86 -24.49 10.38 0.48
CA ASN A 86 -25.46 9.74 1.37
C ASN A 86 -24.90 9.69 2.79
N THR A 87 -23.71 9.14 2.97
CA THR A 87 -23.05 9.04 4.28
C THR A 87 -22.94 10.39 4.95
N LYS A 88 -22.55 11.46 4.23
CA LYS A 88 -22.44 12.81 4.79
C LYS A 88 -23.74 13.31 5.44
N ARG A 89 -24.91 12.90 4.93
CA ARG A 89 -26.21 13.27 5.51
C ARG A 89 -26.50 12.54 6.82
N ASP A 90 -25.91 11.35 6.99
CA ASP A 90 -26.08 10.51 8.17
C ASP A 90 -25.04 10.80 9.27
N LEU A 91 -23.92 11.45 8.91
CA LEU A 91 -22.88 11.85 9.87
C LEU A 91 -23.44 12.92 10.82
N THR A 92 -23.24 12.72 12.12
CA THR A 92 -23.63 13.69 13.14
C THR A 92 -22.92 15.02 12.92
N ARG A 93 -23.62 16.13 13.15
CA ARG A 93 -23.04 17.49 13.10
C ARG A 93 -22.16 17.81 14.31
N GLU A 94 -22.28 17.04 15.39
CA GLU A 94 -21.41 17.19 16.56
C GLU A 94 -19.97 16.79 16.22
N PRO A 95 -18.97 17.52 16.76
CA PRO A 95 -17.57 17.24 16.49
C PRO A 95 -17.19 15.89 17.08
N LYS A 96 -17.13 14.88 16.22
CA LYS A 96 -16.51 13.59 16.52
C LYS A 96 -15.17 13.50 15.82
N LYS A 97 -14.19 12.91 16.51
CA LYS A 97 -12.97 12.44 15.85
C LYS A 97 -13.37 11.53 14.70
N ARG A 98 -12.78 11.73 13.52
CA ARG A 98 -13.10 10.95 12.33
C ARG A 98 -11.88 10.69 11.51
N CYS A 99 -11.64 9.45 11.15
CA CYS A 99 -10.45 9.07 10.40
C CYS A 99 -10.75 8.21 9.19
N THR A 100 -9.76 8.13 8.31
CA THR A 100 -9.77 7.22 7.17
C THR A 100 -8.35 6.87 6.75
N VAL A 101 -8.22 5.80 5.96
CA VAL A 101 -6.96 5.39 5.32
C VAL A 101 -7.04 5.71 3.84
N ALA A 102 -6.01 6.37 3.30
CA ALA A 102 -5.82 6.57 1.87
C ALA A 102 -4.49 5.96 1.42
N GLN A 103 -4.52 5.21 0.32
CA GLN A 103 -3.31 4.60 -0.24
C GLN A 103 -2.76 5.35 -1.45
N HIS A 104 -3.56 6.20 -2.07
CA HIS A 104 -3.21 6.83 -3.34
C HIS A 104 -2.14 7.92 -3.15
N ILE A 105 -1.18 8.00 -4.06
CA ILE A 105 -0.08 8.98 -4.04
C ILE A 105 -0.52 10.44 -4.14
N ARG A 106 -1.74 10.70 -4.63
CA ARG A 106 -2.33 12.04 -4.83
C ARG A 106 -3.45 12.34 -3.84
N ALA A 107 -3.44 11.74 -2.65
CA ALA A 107 -4.51 11.98 -1.67
C ALA A 107 -4.54 13.43 -1.16
N ASP A 108 -3.36 14.06 -1.11
CA ASP A 108 -3.15 15.48 -0.83
C ASP A 108 -3.90 16.40 -1.81
N GLU A 109 -3.86 16.10 -3.11
CA GLU A 109 -4.61 16.87 -4.12
C GLU A 109 -6.13 16.80 -3.95
N PHE A 110 -6.62 15.85 -3.16
CA PHE A 110 -8.04 15.63 -2.88
C PHE A 110 -8.41 15.95 -1.42
N ILE A 111 -7.54 16.64 -0.67
CA ILE A 111 -7.71 16.91 0.76
C ILE A 111 -9.07 17.54 1.09
N GLU A 112 -9.60 18.39 0.21
CA GLU A 112 -10.90 19.04 0.36
C GLU A 112 -12.07 18.06 0.47
N ILE A 113 -12.01 16.90 -0.21
CA ILE A 113 -13.05 15.88 -0.09
C ILE A 113 -13.03 15.28 1.32
N PHE A 114 -11.85 15.01 1.86
CA PHE A 114 -11.71 14.50 3.23
C PHE A 114 -12.22 15.52 4.25
N ALA A 115 -11.85 16.80 4.10
CA ALA A 115 -12.32 17.89 4.96
C ALA A 115 -13.85 18.06 4.89
N THR A 116 -14.41 17.98 3.68
CA THR A 116 -15.86 18.03 3.43
C THR A 116 -16.64 16.91 4.12
N MET A 117 -16.00 15.76 4.34
CA MET A 117 -16.53 14.63 5.09
C MET A 117 -16.26 14.71 6.60
N GLY A 118 -15.61 15.80 7.05
CA GLY A 118 -15.26 16.04 8.44
C GLY A 118 -14.17 15.11 8.97
N VAL A 119 -13.27 14.61 8.11
CA VAL A 119 -12.11 13.81 8.53
C VAL A 119 -11.17 14.71 9.33
N THR A 120 -10.81 14.29 10.54
CA THR A 120 -9.82 14.95 11.41
C THR A 120 -8.44 14.32 11.28
N ASP A 121 -8.37 13.04 10.89
CA ASP A 121 -7.14 12.26 10.84
C ASP A 121 -7.07 11.41 9.57
N LEU A 122 -6.08 11.67 8.72
CA LEU A 122 -5.81 10.93 7.49
C LEU A 122 -4.59 10.04 7.66
N PHE A 123 -4.80 8.72 7.64
CA PHE A 123 -3.73 7.74 7.61
C PHE A 123 -3.31 7.51 6.15
N TRP A 124 -2.16 8.05 5.76
CA TRP A 124 -1.74 8.12 4.37
C TRP A 124 -0.48 7.31 4.11
N SER A 125 -0.56 6.41 3.14
CA SER A 125 0.58 5.57 2.76
C SER A 125 1.75 6.31 2.13
N HIS A 126 1.56 7.57 1.74
CA HIS A 126 2.60 8.42 1.16
C HIS A 126 2.89 9.66 2.02
N ALA A 127 2.54 9.63 3.31
CA ALA A 127 2.84 10.72 4.22
C ALA A 127 4.35 11.01 4.27
N THR A 128 4.70 12.29 4.14
CA THR A 128 6.08 12.77 4.24
C THR A 128 6.35 13.36 5.62
N THR A 129 7.63 13.55 5.94
CA THR A 129 8.09 14.21 7.17
C THR A 129 7.80 15.71 7.15
N SER A 130 7.65 16.33 5.97
CA SER A 130 7.37 17.75 5.82
C SER A 130 5.89 18.11 5.98
N VAL A 131 4.98 17.13 5.91
CA VAL A 131 3.52 17.37 5.96
C VAL A 131 2.91 16.56 7.10
N THR A 132 2.62 17.24 8.21
CA THR A 132 1.97 16.65 9.39
C THR A 132 0.48 17.00 9.49
N GLU A 133 0.04 18.02 8.76
CA GLU A 133 -1.35 18.48 8.72
C GLU A 133 -1.65 19.09 7.34
N MET A 134 -2.87 18.88 6.83
CA MET A 134 -3.37 19.50 5.60
C MET A 134 -4.83 19.92 5.78
N ASN A 135 -5.15 21.20 5.58
CA ASN A 135 -6.52 21.73 5.71
C ASN A 135 -7.19 21.39 7.06
N GLY A 136 -6.44 21.48 8.16
CA GLY A 136 -6.91 21.11 9.50
C GLY A 136 -7.02 19.61 9.76
N ILE A 137 -6.61 18.76 8.81
CA ILE A 137 -6.59 17.31 8.93
C ILE A 137 -5.18 16.84 9.30
N ARG A 138 -5.04 16.18 10.45
CA ARG A 138 -3.78 15.57 10.87
C ARG A 138 -3.43 14.43 9.94
N VAL A 139 -2.20 14.39 9.47
CA VAL A 139 -1.71 13.35 8.57
C VAL A 139 -0.86 12.39 9.36
N HIS A 140 -1.12 11.09 9.23
CA HIS A 140 -0.40 10.00 9.90
C HIS A 140 0.22 9.06 8.86
N PRO A 141 1.43 8.54 9.07
CA PRO A 141 2.02 7.56 8.16
C PRO A 141 1.26 6.23 8.26
N PHE A 142 1.03 5.58 7.12
CA PHE A 142 0.36 4.28 7.09
C PHE A 142 1.10 3.28 6.20
N PRO A 143 1.22 2.01 6.59
CA PRO A 143 1.84 0.99 5.73
C PRO A 143 1.03 0.73 4.45
N LEU A 144 1.70 0.30 3.38
CA LEU A 144 1.04 -0.24 2.19
C LEU A 144 0.75 -1.74 2.37
N PHE A 145 -0.32 -2.22 1.73
CA PHE A 145 -0.62 -3.64 1.70
C PHE A 145 0.43 -4.41 0.88
N PRO A 146 0.97 -5.53 1.40
CA PRO A 146 1.95 -6.35 0.68
C PRO A 146 1.26 -7.22 -0.37
N ALA A 147 0.84 -6.59 -1.46
CA ALA A 147 -0.02 -7.16 -2.49
C ALA A 147 0.48 -8.49 -3.08
N GLN A 148 1.80 -8.69 -3.16
CA GLN A 148 2.37 -9.95 -3.63
C GLN A 148 2.62 -11.00 -2.56
N ALA A 149 2.54 -10.63 -1.28
CA ALA A 149 2.71 -11.52 -0.14
C ALA A 149 1.60 -11.34 0.94
N PRO A 150 0.30 -11.38 0.56
CA PRO A 150 -0.79 -11.00 1.45
C PRO A 150 -0.97 -11.93 2.65
N ASP A 151 -0.71 -13.23 2.46
CA ASP A 151 -0.96 -14.28 3.45
C ASP A 151 0.33 -14.89 4.02
N PHE A 152 1.50 -14.36 3.65
CA PHE A 152 2.75 -15.02 3.96
C PHE A 152 3.19 -14.75 5.40
N VAL A 153 3.16 -15.81 6.21
CA VAL A 153 3.74 -15.87 7.55
C VAL A 153 4.89 -16.88 7.49
N GLY A 154 6.10 -16.39 7.15
CA GLY A 154 7.38 -17.10 7.25
C GLY A 154 7.38 -18.61 6.97
N SER A 155 7.66 -19.02 5.73
CA SER A 155 8.22 -20.36 5.47
C SER A 155 9.71 -20.38 5.78
N SER A 156 10.32 -21.59 5.83
CA SER A 156 11.78 -21.72 5.86
C SER A 156 12.41 -20.79 4.81
N ALA A 157 13.31 -19.92 5.27
CA ALA A 157 13.96 -18.98 4.38
C ALA A 157 14.75 -19.79 3.34
N PRO A 158 14.48 -19.61 2.03
CA PRO A 158 15.34 -20.23 1.04
C PRO A 158 16.75 -19.66 1.19
N GLU A 159 17.72 -20.42 0.71
CA GLU A 159 19.12 -20.01 0.69
C GLU A 159 19.26 -18.58 0.12
N LYS A 160 19.91 -17.72 0.89
CA LYS A 160 20.17 -16.33 0.51
C LYS A 160 21.34 -16.29 -0.47
N ARG A 161 21.01 -16.32 -1.76
CA ARG A 161 21.95 -16.36 -2.90
C ARG A 161 22.52 -15.00 -3.27
N TYR A 162 21.72 -13.94 -3.09
CA TYR A 162 22.08 -12.59 -3.51
C TYR A 162 22.25 -11.68 -2.29
N LEU A 163 23.12 -10.69 -2.41
CA LEU A 163 23.20 -9.60 -1.44
C LEU A 163 21.89 -8.81 -1.45
N ALA A 164 21.51 -8.26 -2.61
CA ALA A 164 20.29 -7.49 -2.72
C ALA A 164 19.56 -7.76 -4.04
N ASN A 165 18.28 -7.42 -4.09
CA ASN A 165 17.49 -7.46 -5.33
C ASN A 165 16.79 -6.14 -5.62
N PHE A 166 16.46 -5.97 -6.90
CA PHE A 166 15.49 -4.98 -7.36
C PHE A 166 14.79 -5.46 -8.63
N VAL A 167 13.47 -5.60 -8.57
CA VAL A 167 12.63 -5.84 -9.75
C VAL A 167 11.69 -4.67 -9.93
N GLY A 168 11.75 -3.98 -11.06
CA GLY A 168 10.92 -2.80 -11.27
C GLY A 168 11.11 -2.14 -12.63
N ALA A 169 10.50 -0.98 -12.80
CA ALA A 169 10.65 -0.13 -13.98
C ALA A 169 11.32 1.20 -13.62
N TYR A 170 11.69 1.99 -14.63
CA TYR A 170 12.13 3.39 -14.51
C TYR A 170 11.40 4.25 -15.57
N ASN A 171 10.78 5.34 -15.14
CA ASN A 171 10.19 6.33 -16.02
C ASN A 171 10.62 7.74 -15.57
N PRO A 172 11.53 8.42 -16.32
CA PRO A 172 12.07 9.71 -15.92
C PRO A 172 11.03 10.85 -15.90
N LYS A 173 9.84 10.64 -16.48
CA LYS A 173 8.79 11.67 -16.52
C LYS A 173 7.98 11.77 -15.24
N ILE A 174 7.94 10.70 -14.44
CA ILE A 174 7.01 10.58 -13.31
C ILE A 174 7.69 10.15 -12.01
N TYR A 175 8.94 9.69 -12.04
CA TYR A 175 9.61 9.24 -10.83
C TYR A 175 10.42 10.37 -10.18
N LEU A 176 10.44 10.37 -8.85
CA LEU A 176 10.99 11.46 -8.04
C LEU A 176 12.51 11.60 -8.14
N SER A 177 13.22 10.53 -8.49
CA SER A 177 14.68 10.51 -8.63
C SER A 177 15.15 9.63 -9.79
N ASN A 178 16.43 9.76 -10.14
CA ASN A 178 17.11 8.95 -11.14
C ASN A 178 17.76 7.68 -10.57
N VAL A 179 17.63 7.39 -9.26
CA VAL A 179 18.38 6.30 -8.60
C VAL A 179 18.12 4.93 -9.25
N ARG A 180 16.89 4.70 -9.73
CA ARG A 180 16.54 3.44 -10.42
C ARG A 180 17.31 3.24 -11.71
N LYS A 181 17.71 4.33 -12.39
CA LYS A 181 18.57 4.24 -13.56
C LYS A 181 19.93 3.67 -13.17
N VAL A 182 20.52 4.19 -12.10
CA VAL A 182 21.81 3.72 -11.55
C VAL A 182 21.71 2.25 -11.13
N ILE A 183 20.65 1.88 -10.40
CA ILE A 183 20.40 0.48 -10.03
C ILE A 183 20.37 -0.44 -11.27
N PHE A 184 19.76 -0.02 -12.39
CA PHE A 184 19.73 -0.84 -13.60
C PHE A 184 21.07 -0.91 -14.34
N GLU A 185 21.95 0.07 -14.17
CA GLU A 185 23.29 0.07 -14.76
C GLU A 185 24.20 -0.93 -14.03
N ASP A 186 24.07 -1.02 -12.70
CA ASP A 186 24.81 -1.97 -11.85
C ASP A 186 24.46 -3.44 -12.10
N ALA A 187 23.30 -3.72 -12.69
CA ALA A 187 22.86 -5.08 -13.04
C ALA A 187 23.87 -5.86 -13.92
N ARG A 188 24.79 -5.14 -14.57
CA ARG A 188 25.81 -5.70 -15.46
C ARG A 188 27.16 -5.94 -14.79
N THR A 189 27.41 -5.32 -13.64
CA THR A 189 28.74 -5.24 -13.03
C THR A 189 28.79 -5.90 -11.65
N GLU A 190 27.65 -6.06 -10.96
CA GLU A 190 27.59 -6.62 -9.61
C GLU A 190 26.86 -7.98 -9.61
N PRO A 191 27.58 -9.13 -9.63
CA PRO A 191 26.97 -10.45 -9.72
C PRO A 191 26.14 -10.84 -8.48
N ASP A 192 26.43 -10.22 -7.34
CA ASP A 192 25.71 -10.44 -6.08
C ASP A 192 24.36 -9.72 -6.04
N LEU A 193 24.03 -8.92 -7.05
CA LEU A 193 22.76 -8.21 -7.17
C LEU A 193 21.81 -8.91 -8.14
N ARG A 194 20.58 -9.19 -7.69
CA ARG A 194 19.50 -9.67 -8.56
C ARG A 194 18.64 -8.52 -9.05
N ILE A 195 19.03 -7.90 -10.15
CA ILE A 195 18.32 -6.77 -10.73
C ILE A 195 17.58 -7.17 -12.01
N VAL A 196 16.30 -6.82 -12.09
CA VAL A 196 15.43 -7.14 -13.23
C VAL A 196 14.63 -5.92 -13.65
N LYS A 197 14.89 -5.44 -14.87
CA LYS A 197 14.17 -4.32 -15.47
C LYS A 197 12.87 -4.77 -16.13
N ARG A 198 11.79 -4.05 -15.85
CA ARG A 198 10.45 -4.18 -16.44
C ARG A 198 10.08 -2.91 -17.21
N GLY A 199 9.15 -3.06 -18.14
CA GLY A 199 8.65 -1.94 -18.96
C GLY A 199 7.69 -1.01 -18.20
N GLN A 200 6.91 -1.55 -17.26
CA GLN A 200 5.86 -0.82 -16.56
C GLN A 200 5.82 -1.17 -15.08
N TRP A 201 5.05 -0.38 -14.33
CA TRP A 201 4.71 -0.71 -12.96
C TRP A 201 3.93 -2.02 -12.89
N HIS A 202 4.21 -2.81 -11.85
CA HIS A 202 3.75 -4.20 -11.78
C HIS A 202 2.21 -4.33 -11.72
N PHE A 203 1.51 -3.34 -11.18
CA PHE A 203 0.04 -3.33 -11.11
C PHE A 203 -0.63 -2.47 -12.20
N ASP A 204 0.14 -1.92 -13.14
CA ASP A 204 -0.35 -0.97 -14.16
C ASP A 204 -1.54 -1.55 -14.95
N ARG A 205 -1.41 -2.81 -15.39
CA ARG A 205 -2.45 -3.52 -16.12
C ARG A 205 -3.69 -3.78 -15.27
N ALA A 206 -3.52 -4.40 -14.10
CA ALA A 206 -4.63 -4.76 -13.21
C ALA A 206 -5.41 -3.52 -12.73
N VAL A 207 -4.71 -2.42 -12.47
CA VAL A 207 -5.32 -1.17 -12.02
C VAL A 207 -5.88 -0.38 -13.21
N TYR A 208 -5.03 0.09 -14.12
CA TYR A 208 -5.46 1.05 -15.13
C TYR A 208 -6.21 0.39 -16.28
N HIS A 209 -5.75 -0.75 -16.79
CA HIS A 209 -6.43 -1.39 -17.93
C HIS A 209 -7.73 -2.06 -17.47
N GLU A 210 -7.69 -2.85 -16.40
CA GLU A 210 -8.88 -3.61 -16.00
C GLU A 210 -9.87 -2.77 -15.19
N GLN A 211 -9.42 -2.15 -14.09
CA GLN A 211 -10.33 -1.49 -13.14
C GLN A 211 -10.73 -0.07 -13.55
N VAL A 212 -9.80 0.69 -14.14
CA VAL A 212 -10.08 2.06 -14.60
C VAL A 212 -10.70 2.06 -16.01
N GLN A 213 -10.14 1.30 -16.96
CA GLN A 213 -10.59 1.28 -18.36
C GLN A 213 -11.61 0.17 -18.69
N GLY A 214 -11.81 -0.83 -17.81
CA GLY A 214 -12.78 -1.91 -18.04
C GLY A 214 -12.35 -2.96 -19.06
N ARG A 215 -11.05 -3.06 -19.38
CA ARG A 215 -10.52 -4.04 -20.33
C ARG A 215 -10.38 -5.42 -19.68
N THR A 216 -10.92 -6.46 -20.32
CA THR A 216 -10.69 -7.84 -19.92
C THR A 216 -9.32 -8.33 -20.42
N PRO A 217 -8.51 -8.97 -19.56
CA PRO A 217 -7.23 -9.50 -20.00
C PRO A 217 -7.33 -10.83 -20.73
N SER A 218 -6.38 -11.07 -21.62
CA SER A 218 -6.21 -12.37 -22.27
C SER A 218 -5.54 -13.38 -21.33
N HIS A 219 -5.72 -14.67 -21.63
CA HIS A 219 -5.07 -15.75 -20.89
C HIS A 219 -3.53 -15.64 -20.91
N ALA A 220 -2.96 -15.23 -22.05
CA ALA A 220 -1.52 -15.03 -22.18
C ALA A 220 -1.00 -13.90 -21.27
N GLU A 221 -1.75 -12.81 -21.11
CA GLU A 221 -1.40 -11.71 -20.20
C GLU A 221 -1.40 -12.19 -18.73
N LEU A 222 -2.40 -12.97 -18.34
CA LEU A 222 -2.49 -13.52 -16.98
C LEU A 222 -1.37 -14.51 -16.67
N SER A 223 -1.05 -15.42 -17.60
CA SER A 223 0.05 -16.38 -17.43
C SER A 223 1.42 -15.70 -17.34
N LYS A 224 1.64 -14.65 -18.15
CA LYS A 224 2.85 -13.83 -18.07
C LYS A 224 2.96 -13.14 -16.71
N GLU A 225 1.88 -12.54 -16.21
CA GLU A 225 1.89 -11.87 -14.91
C GLU A 225 2.17 -12.84 -13.76
N ASP A 226 1.61 -14.06 -13.79
CA ASP A 226 1.93 -15.08 -12.79
C ASP A 226 3.42 -15.45 -12.82
N THR A 227 4.00 -15.63 -14.02
CA THR A 227 5.44 -15.88 -14.17
C THR A 227 6.28 -14.73 -13.62
N GLU A 228 5.93 -13.48 -13.95
CA GLU A 228 6.63 -12.30 -13.46
C GLU A 228 6.49 -12.12 -11.94
N LYS A 229 5.33 -12.48 -11.38
CA LYS A 229 5.09 -12.53 -9.94
C LYS A 229 5.97 -13.59 -9.26
N GLN A 230 6.07 -14.80 -9.82
CA GLN A 230 6.95 -15.82 -9.24
C GLN A 230 8.43 -15.39 -9.30
N GLU A 231 8.88 -14.79 -10.41
CA GLU A 231 10.24 -14.24 -10.51
C GLU A 231 10.48 -13.15 -9.46
N TYR A 232 9.50 -12.27 -9.26
CA TYR A 232 9.54 -11.21 -8.24
C TYR A 232 9.70 -11.78 -6.83
N LEU A 233 8.81 -12.71 -6.45
CA LEU A 233 8.83 -13.33 -5.13
C LEU A 233 10.11 -14.12 -4.89
N GLN A 234 10.60 -14.83 -5.91
CA GLN A 234 11.84 -15.58 -5.82
C GLN A 234 13.05 -14.66 -5.63
N ALA A 235 13.10 -13.51 -6.32
CA ALA A 235 14.18 -12.54 -6.16
C ALA A 235 14.26 -12.01 -4.73
N ILE A 236 13.12 -11.64 -4.13
CA ILE A 236 13.08 -11.17 -2.73
C ILE A 236 13.52 -12.27 -1.77
N ARG A 237 12.94 -13.47 -1.90
CA ARG A 237 13.20 -14.58 -0.97
C ARG A 237 14.67 -15.00 -0.99
N SER A 238 15.29 -15.05 -2.16
CA SER A 238 16.69 -15.44 -2.35
C SER A 238 17.71 -14.33 -2.07
N SER A 239 17.28 -13.15 -1.61
CA SER A 239 18.18 -12.02 -1.31
C SER A 239 18.17 -11.64 0.16
N TRP A 240 19.34 -11.26 0.70
CA TRP A 240 19.42 -10.71 2.05
C TRP A 240 18.66 -9.40 2.16
N PHE A 241 18.87 -8.51 1.19
CA PHE A 241 18.29 -7.18 1.14
C PHE A 241 17.35 -6.99 -0.06
N THR A 242 16.40 -6.06 0.06
CA THR A 242 15.53 -5.60 -1.03
C THR A 242 15.62 -4.09 -1.17
N LEU A 243 16.06 -3.62 -2.34
CA LEU A 243 16.13 -2.19 -2.64
C LEU A 243 14.71 -1.63 -2.78
N CYS A 244 14.37 -0.62 -1.98
CA CYS A 244 13.07 0.03 -1.90
C CYS A 244 13.15 1.52 -2.29
N PRO A 245 13.59 1.87 -3.51
CA PRO A 245 13.62 3.26 -3.94
C PRO A 245 12.22 3.84 -4.14
N THR A 246 12.14 5.16 -4.08
CA THR A 246 10.92 5.89 -4.40
C THR A 246 10.46 5.60 -5.83
N GLY A 247 9.18 5.85 -6.10
CA GLY A 247 8.58 5.73 -7.43
C GLY A 247 8.05 7.08 -7.89
N SER A 248 6.79 7.11 -8.32
CA SER A 248 6.04 8.35 -8.50
C SER A 248 5.57 8.98 -7.18
N GLY A 249 5.67 8.24 -6.07
CA GLY A 249 5.48 8.75 -4.73
C GLY A 249 6.64 8.35 -3.81
N PRO A 250 6.68 8.90 -2.58
CA PRO A 250 7.79 8.71 -1.64
C PRO A 250 7.90 7.29 -1.06
N ASN A 251 6.85 6.47 -1.20
CA ASN A 251 6.81 5.10 -0.68
C ASN A 251 7.10 4.08 -1.80
N SER A 252 7.63 2.92 -1.42
CA SER A 252 7.89 1.80 -2.32
C SER A 252 6.91 0.66 -2.03
N ILE A 253 6.16 0.20 -3.04
CA ILE A 253 5.20 -0.90 -2.90
C ILE A 253 5.82 -2.19 -2.34
N ARG A 254 7.13 -2.36 -2.53
CA ARG A 254 7.92 -3.52 -2.13
C ARG A 254 8.37 -3.49 -0.66
N LEU A 255 8.25 -2.34 0.00
CA LEU A 255 8.75 -2.13 1.36
C LEU A 255 8.14 -3.15 2.34
N PHE A 256 6.82 -3.28 2.33
CA PHE A 256 6.13 -4.20 3.23
C PHE A 256 6.12 -5.64 2.71
N GLU A 257 6.25 -5.83 1.40
CA GLU A 257 6.38 -7.17 0.79
C GLU A 257 7.70 -7.83 1.17
N CYS A 258 8.80 -7.09 1.19
CA CYS A 258 10.10 -7.66 1.58
C CYS A 258 10.17 -8.01 3.07
N LEU A 259 9.56 -7.21 3.95
CA LEU A 259 9.38 -7.56 5.36
C LEU A 259 8.60 -8.87 5.52
N ALA A 260 7.47 -9.02 4.81
CA ALA A 260 6.69 -10.24 4.83
C ALA A 260 7.53 -11.46 4.38
N LEU A 261 8.28 -11.31 3.30
CA LEU A 261 9.04 -12.38 2.65
C LEU A 261 10.42 -12.67 3.29
N GLY A 262 10.75 -11.99 4.38
CA GLY A 262 12.02 -12.19 5.09
C GLY A 262 13.23 -11.69 4.30
N SER A 263 13.15 -10.48 3.76
CA SER A 263 14.28 -9.75 3.16
C SER A 263 14.36 -8.36 3.79
N ILE A 264 15.57 -7.93 4.13
CA ILE A 264 15.84 -6.69 4.85
C ILE A 264 15.62 -5.49 3.90
N PRO A 265 14.75 -4.52 4.22
CA PRO A 265 14.57 -3.35 3.38
C PRO A 265 15.85 -2.49 3.34
N ILE A 266 16.23 -2.08 2.14
CA ILE A 266 17.08 -0.91 1.92
C ILE A 266 16.16 0.21 1.41
N ILE A 267 15.80 1.13 2.30
CA ILE A 267 14.87 2.21 2.02
C ILE A 267 15.67 3.40 1.48
N LEU A 268 15.47 3.71 0.20
CA LEU A 268 16.02 4.92 -0.40
C LEU A 268 14.90 5.94 -0.46
N THR A 269 14.98 6.95 0.40
CA THR A 269 13.92 7.95 0.54
C THR A 269 14.49 9.34 0.78
N LYS A 270 13.71 10.37 0.43
CA LYS A 270 14.01 11.76 0.78
C LYS A 270 13.34 12.14 2.10
N ASP A 271 12.04 11.86 2.18
CA ASP A 271 11.19 12.40 3.22
C ASP A 271 10.01 11.48 3.61
N LEU A 272 10.00 10.19 3.20
CA LEU A 272 8.95 9.26 3.62
C LEU A 272 8.92 9.15 5.15
N ARG A 273 7.74 9.31 5.75
CA ARG A 273 7.56 9.06 7.18
C ARG A 273 7.12 7.62 7.39
N LEU A 274 7.94 6.84 8.11
CA LEU A 274 7.68 5.43 8.36
C LEU A 274 6.66 5.23 9.50
N PRO A 275 5.70 4.29 9.37
CA PRO A 275 4.71 4.03 10.43
C PRO A 275 5.31 3.27 11.61
N GLY A 276 4.75 3.46 12.80
CA GLY A 276 5.18 2.74 14.01
C GLY A 276 6.48 3.28 14.64
N ASP A 277 7.11 2.45 15.47
CA ASP A 277 8.32 2.81 16.22
C ASP A 277 9.55 2.91 15.30
N GLN A 278 10.17 4.10 15.27
CA GLN A 278 11.37 4.37 14.50
C GLN A 278 12.58 3.54 14.96
N SER A 279 12.63 3.16 16.25
CA SER A 279 13.70 2.30 16.77
C SER A 279 13.67 0.90 16.16
N LEU A 280 12.48 0.39 15.82
CA LEU A 280 12.34 -0.90 15.13
C LEU A 280 12.84 -0.80 13.69
N TRP A 281 12.53 0.30 12.99
CA TRP A 281 13.03 0.53 11.63
C TRP A 281 14.56 0.59 11.59
N GLN A 282 15.19 1.28 12.52
CA GLN A 282 16.66 1.35 12.62
C GLN A 282 17.33 -0.02 12.81
N ARG A 283 16.64 -0.97 13.45
CA ARG A 283 17.14 -2.35 13.63
C ARG A 283 16.80 -3.28 12.47
N ALA A 284 15.77 -2.95 11.70
CA ALA A 284 15.18 -3.83 10.70
C ALA A 284 15.52 -3.46 9.25
N ALA A 285 16.11 -2.28 9.00
CA ALA A 285 16.35 -1.76 7.67
C ALA A 285 17.63 -0.93 7.59
N ILE A 286 18.15 -0.77 6.37
CA ILE A 286 19.09 0.29 6.02
C ILE A 286 18.25 1.43 5.43
N ILE A 287 18.46 2.67 5.87
CA ILE A 287 17.72 3.83 5.41
C ILE A 287 18.72 4.88 4.95
N GLU A 288 18.65 5.23 3.67
CA GLU A 288 19.55 6.20 3.05
C GLU A 288 18.78 7.16 2.15
N GLU A 289 19.45 8.23 1.72
CA GLU A 289 18.87 9.19 0.78
C GLU A 289 18.51 8.53 -0.55
N ASP A 290 17.40 8.97 -1.17
CA ASP A 290 17.02 8.58 -2.53
C ASP A 290 17.87 9.28 -3.61
N SER A 291 19.18 9.02 -3.56
CA SER A 291 20.20 9.57 -4.45
C SER A 291 21.16 8.48 -4.89
N GLU A 292 21.97 8.75 -5.91
CA GLU A 292 23.05 7.84 -6.31
C GLU A 292 24.02 7.60 -5.15
N GLN A 293 24.39 8.65 -4.43
CA GLN A 293 25.28 8.55 -3.27
C GLN A 293 24.67 7.68 -2.17
N GLY A 294 23.40 7.92 -1.80
CA GLY A 294 22.71 7.12 -0.79
C GLY A 294 22.58 5.65 -1.19
N TYR A 295 22.33 5.37 -2.48
CA TYR A 295 22.34 4.00 -2.99
C TYR A 295 23.70 3.31 -2.83
N ARG A 296 24.80 3.98 -3.19
CA ARG A 296 26.16 3.43 -3.03
C ARG A 296 26.47 3.18 -1.55
N GLN A 297 26.19 4.15 -0.68
CA GLN A 297 26.37 4.02 0.77
C GLN A 297 25.59 2.85 1.35
N ALA A 298 24.32 2.69 0.93
CA ALA A 298 23.49 1.57 1.38
C ALA A 298 24.07 0.21 0.97
N LEU A 299 24.61 0.08 -0.24
CA LEU A 299 25.24 -1.16 -0.71
C LEU A 299 26.53 -1.44 0.04
N ASP A 300 27.37 -0.43 0.27
CA ASP A 300 28.61 -0.59 1.04
C ASP A 300 28.31 -1.03 2.48
N CYS A 301 27.29 -0.41 3.11
CA CYS A 301 26.79 -0.84 4.40
C CYS A 301 26.32 -2.31 4.36
N ALA A 302 25.47 -2.67 3.39
CA ALA A 302 24.96 -4.05 3.25
C ALA A 302 26.08 -5.08 3.07
N LYS A 303 27.15 -4.75 2.32
CA LYS A 303 28.34 -5.60 2.13
C LYS A 303 29.10 -5.83 3.44
N GLN A 304 29.14 -4.84 4.33
CA GLN A 304 29.88 -4.89 5.61
C GLN A 304 29.12 -5.60 6.74
N ILE A 305 27.78 -5.63 6.70
CA ILE A 305 26.98 -6.31 7.73
C ILE A 305 27.22 -7.81 7.68
N THR A 306 27.56 -8.40 8.82
CA THR A 306 27.84 -9.83 8.98
C THR A 306 26.59 -10.69 8.78
N VAL A 307 26.75 -12.00 8.57
CA VAL A 307 25.60 -12.92 8.46
C VAL A 307 24.77 -12.95 9.75
N ASP A 308 25.42 -12.93 10.92
CA ASP A 308 24.74 -12.94 12.21
C ASP A 308 23.92 -11.66 12.42
N ASP A 309 24.49 -10.52 12.06
CA ASP A 309 23.78 -9.23 12.11
C ASP A 309 22.60 -9.20 11.12
N ARG A 310 22.76 -9.74 9.90
CA ARG A 310 21.64 -9.88 8.96
C ARG A 310 20.53 -10.76 9.53
N ILE A 311 20.87 -11.85 10.22
CA ILE A 311 19.88 -12.71 10.88
C ILE A 311 19.15 -11.93 12.00
N ALA A 312 19.87 -11.13 12.79
CA ALA A 312 19.27 -10.26 13.79
C ALA A 312 18.34 -9.20 13.16
N MET A 313 18.74 -8.58 12.05
CA MET A 313 17.90 -7.64 11.29
C MET A 313 16.64 -8.31 10.74
N LEU A 314 16.73 -9.55 10.23
CA LEU A 314 15.56 -10.31 9.78
C LEU A 314 14.58 -10.58 10.92
N LYS A 315 15.08 -10.89 12.12
CA LYS A 315 14.24 -11.04 13.32
C LYS A 315 13.55 -9.71 13.67
N ALA A 316 14.29 -8.61 13.70
CA ALA A 316 13.73 -7.29 13.92
C ALA A 316 12.69 -6.90 12.85
N GLY A 317 12.92 -7.28 11.59
CA GLY A 317 11.98 -7.09 10.49
C GLY A 317 10.68 -7.88 10.66
N LYS A 318 10.76 -9.10 11.20
CA LYS A 318 9.56 -9.89 11.55
C LYS A 318 8.77 -9.24 12.68
N ASP A 319 9.45 -8.78 13.73
CA ASP A 319 8.82 -8.07 14.85
C ASP A 319 8.15 -6.78 14.36
N LEU A 320 8.86 -6.01 13.51
CA LEU A 320 8.32 -4.83 12.87
C LEU A 320 7.09 -5.15 12.02
N TYR A 321 7.14 -6.19 11.17
CA TYR A 321 6.00 -6.59 10.32
C TYR A 321 4.76 -7.02 11.12
N SER A 322 4.93 -7.54 12.34
CA SER A 322 3.78 -7.82 13.22
C SER A 322 3.00 -6.55 13.61
N VAL A 323 3.68 -5.39 13.60
CA VAL A 323 3.12 -4.08 13.92
C VAL A 323 2.66 -3.34 12.67
N VAL A 324 3.49 -3.32 11.61
CA VAL A 324 3.23 -2.53 10.39
C VAL A 324 2.65 -3.34 9.23
N GLY A 325 2.44 -4.64 9.41
CA GLY A 325 1.73 -5.50 8.46
C GLY A 325 0.20 -5.47 8.68
N PRO A 326 -0.58 -6.14 7.81
CA PRO A 326 -2.04 -6.11 7.85
C PRO A 326 -2.66 -6.49 9.21
N ALA A 327 -1.99 -7.35 9.99
CA ALA A 327 -2.43 -7.74 11.32
C ALA A 327 -2.41 -6.58 12.34
N GLY A 328 -1.49 -5.60 12.16
CA GLY A 328 -1.33 -4.46 13.05
C GLY A 328 -2.09 -3.20 12.63
N TYR A 329 -2.70 -3.16 11.43
CA TYR A 329 -3.38 -1.97 10.90
C TYR A 329 -4.41 -1.36 11.85
N LYS A 330 -5.20 -2.21 12.51
CA LYS A 330 -6.17 -1.78 13.52
C LYS A 330 -5.49 -1.00 14.65
N ASN A 331 -4.39 -1.55 15.19
CA ASN A 331 -3.69 -0.96 16.33
C ASN A 331 -3.06 0.38 15.95
N ILE A 332 -2.46 0.49 14.75
CA ILE A 332 -1.94 1.77 14.23
C ILE A 332 -3.01 2.87 14.27
N ILE A 333 -4.22 2.56 13.81
CA ILE A 333 -5.32 3.52 13.77
C ILE A 333 -5.81 3.83 15.18
N VAL A 334 -6.14 2.82 15.97
CA VAL A 334 -6.76 2.99 17.30
C VAL A 334 -5.82 3.71 18.26
N GLU A 335 -4.55 3.29 18.35
CA GLU A 335 -3.57 3.91 19.24
C GLU A 335 -3.40 5.39 18.91
N GLN A 336 -3.24 5.73 17.63
CA GLN A 336 -3.07 7.11 17.20
C GLN A 336 -4.32 7.97 17.50
N MET A 337 -5.52 7.42 17.31
CA MET A 337 -6.77 8.16 17.60
C MET A 337 -7.01 8.37 19.10
N SER A 338 -6.53 7.46 19.95
CA SER A 338 -6.60 7.53 21.41
C SER A 338 -5.57 8.47 22.04
N LEU A 339 -4.45 8.78 21.37
CA LEU A 339 -3.42 9.68 21.93
C LEU A 339 -3.94 11.10 22.22
N TYR A 340 -5.01 11.53 21.56
CA TYR A 340 -5.60 12.85 21.71
C TYR A 340 -6.74 12.91 22.75
N GLU A 341 -6.77 11.98 23.70
CA GLU A 341 -7.72 11.98 24.84
C GLU A 341 -7.12 12.56 26.13
N ARG A 342 -5.89 13.10 26.07
CA ARG A 342 -5.19 13.72 27.20
C ARG A 342 -5.02 15.22 27.03
#